data_AF-A0A0X3RZ12-F1
#
_entry.id   AF-A0A0X3RZ12-F1
#
_cell.length_a   1.000
_cell.length_b   1.000
_cell.length_c   1.000
_cell.angle_alpha   90.00
_cell.angle_beta   90.00
_cell.angle_gamma   90.00
#
_symmetry.space_group_name_H-M   'P 1'
#
loop_
_entity.id
_entity.type
_entity.pdbx_description
1 polymer ?
#
loop_
_entity_poly.entity_id
_entity_poly.type
_entity_poly.pdbx_seq_one_letter_code
_entity_poly.pdbx_strand_id
1 'polypeptide(L)' 'MNPNPICCFCYQAIDLDQDGAATELRLGAVDSGRGGEVRQKVYTHSTCLRERVHPSIDLWWEL' A
#
# COMPACT_ATOMS: atom_id res chain seq x y z
N MET A 1 18.26 -11.75 -1.88
CA MET A 1 17.41 -10.61 -2.28
C MET A 1 16.02 -10.87 -1.74
N ASN A 2 15.43 -9.92 -1.03
CA ASN A 2 14.00 -10.02 -0.71
C ASN A 2 13.22 -9.83 -2.02
N PRO A 3 12.22 -10.67 -2.32
CA PRO A 3 11.41 -10.50 -3.52
C PRO A 3 10.67 -9.16 -3.46
N ASN A 4 10.59 -8.48 -4.60
CA ASN A 4 9.73 -7.30 -4.76
C ASN A 4 8.29 -7.62 -4.36
N PRO A 5 7.60 -6.75 -3.61
CA PRO A 5 6.22 -6.99 -3.20
C PRO A 5 5.29 -7.01 -4.42
N ILE A 6 4.15 -7.69 -4.30
CA ILE A 6 3.14 -7.77 -5.35
C ILE A 6 2.01 -6.77 -5.06
N CYS A 7 1.64 -5.97 -6.06
CA CYS A 7 0.49 -5.09 -5.95
C CYS A 7 -0.81 -5.90 -5.79
N CYS A 8 -1.60 -5.60 -4.76
CA CYS A 8 -2.84 -6.31 -4.45
C CYS A 8 -3.98 -6.06 -5.44
N PHE A 9 -3.80 -5.16 -6.43
CA PHE A 9 -4.82 -4.83 -7.42
C PHE A 9 -4.51 -5.34 -8.82
N CYS A 10 -3.28 -5.13 -9.32
CA CYS A 10 -2.90 -5.55 -10.67
C CYS A 10 -2.05 -6.84 -10.69
N TYR A 11 -1.68 -7.35 -9.52
CA TYR A 11 -0.88 -8.58 -9.35
C TYR A 11 0.51 -8.54 -10.00
N GLN A 12 0.96 -7.36 -10.43
CA GLN A 12 2.34 -7.15 -10.90
C GLN A 12 3.28 -6.88 -9.73
N ALA A 13 4.56 -7.22 -9.92
CA ALA A 13 5.60 -6.86 -9.00
C ALA A 13 5.77 -5.34 -8.96
N ILE A 14 5.94 -4.81 -7.76
CA ILE A 14 6.24 -3.41 -7.49
C ILE A 14 7.76 -3.27 -7.49
N ASP A 15 8.30 -2.44 -8.38
CA ASP A 15 9.72 -2.12 -8.34
C ASP A 15 9.93 -1.04 -7.29
N LEU A 16 10.34 -1.39 -6.06
CA LEU A 16 10.50 -0.41 -4.98
C LEU A 16 11.55 0.67 -5.26
N ASP A 17 12.47 0.44 -6.22
CA ASP A 17 13.48 1.43 -6.60
C ASP A 17 12.90 2.49 -7.56
N GLN A 18 11.87 2.14 -8.35
CA GLN A 18 11.19 3.04 -9.29
C GLN A 18 9.86 3.56 -8.73
N ASP A 19 9.14 2.68 -8.04
CA ASP A 19 7.90 2.89 -7.33
C ASP A 19 8.18 3.07 -5.83
N GLY A 20 9.11 3.97 -5.47
CA GLY A 20 9.40 4.33 -4.07
C GLY A 20 8.15 4.80 -3.29
N ALA A 21 7.11 5.15 -4.05
CA ALA A 21 5.76 5.46 -3.64
C ALA A 21 4.85 4.23 -3.37
N ALA A 22 5.32 2.99 -3.47
CA ALA A 22 4.47 1.85 -3.15
C ALA A 22 4.60 1.51 -1.67
N THR A 23 3.57 1.85 -0.89
CA THR A 23 3.60 1.65 0.57
C THR A 23 2.71 0.50 1.03
N GLU A 24 3.13 -0.13 2.13
CA GLU A 24 2.36 -1.08 2.92
C GLU A 24 1.01 -0.46 3.34
N LEU A 25 -0.08 -0.89 2.72
CA LEU A 25 -1.43 -0.63 3.20
C LEU A 25 -1.72 -1.55 4.38
N ARG A 26 -2.14 -0.94 5.49
CA ARG A 26 -2.56 -1.63 6.70
C ARG A 26 -4.08 -1.68 6.74
N LEU A 27 -4.64 -2.85 6.53
CA LEU A 27 -6.09 -3.06 6.57
C LEU A 27 -6.48 -3.64 7.93
N GLY A 28 -7.40 -2.97 8.63
CA GLY A 28 -7.92 -3.40 9.93
C GLY A 28 -8.35 -2.22 10.81
N ALA A 29 -9.17 -2.50 11.83
CA ALA A 29 -9.51 -1.52 12.84
C ALA A 29 -8.26 -1.25 13.72
N VAL A 30 -7.86 0.02 13.83
CA VAL A 30 -6.90 0.44 14.86
C VAL A 30 -7.68 0.47 16.16
N ASP A 31 -7.78 -0.67 16.85
CA ASP A 31 -8.43 -0.72 18.15
C ASP A 31 -7.47 -0.14 19.19
N SER A 32 -7.72 1.11 19.59
CA SER A 32 -6.82 1.92 20.43
C SER A 32 -6.58 1.30 21.82
N GLY A 33 -7.44 0.38 22.25
CA GLY A 33 -7.39 -0.26 23.57
C GLY A 33 -6.59 -1.58 23.64
N ARG A 34 -6.23 -2.18 22.49
CA ARG A 34 -5.53 -3.49 22.43
C ARG A 34 -4.26 -3.48 21.59
N GLY A 35 -3.59 -2.33 21.49
CA GLY A 35 -2.31 -2.24 20.80
C GLY A 35 -2.42 -2.47 19.30
N GLY A 36 -3.32 -1.76 18.61
CA GLY A 36 -3.19 -1.47 17.18
C GLY A 36 -2.84 -2.66 16.28
N GLU A 37 -3.53 -3.80 16.43
CA GLU A 37 -3.26 -4.98 15.61
C GLU A 37 -3.63 -4.73 14.14
N VAL A 38 -2.60 -4.57 13.31
CA VAL A 38 -2.74 -4.61 11.85
C VAL A 38 -3.16 -6.02 11.47
N ARG A 39 -4.41 -6.19 11.01
CA ARG A 39 -4.95 -7.50 10.61
C ARG A 39 -4.32 -8.00 9.32
N GLN A 40 -4.00 -7.10 8.40
CA GLN A 40 -3.43 -7.46 7.11
C GLN A 40 -2.53 -6.34 6.57
N LYS A 41 -1.42 -6.77 5.96
CA LYS A 41 -0.47 -5.92 5.25
C LYS A 41 -0.54 -6.28 3.77
N VAL A 42 -0.81 -5.29 2.92
CA VAL A 42 -0.80 -5.44 1.46
C VAL A 42 0.01 -4.31 0.84
N TYR A 43 0.46 -4.49 -0.40
CA TYR A 43 1.20 -3.46 -1.13
C TYR A 43 0.40 -3.03 -2.36
N THR A 44 0.55 -1.78 -2.79
CA THR A 44 -0.09 -1.29 -4.02
C THR A 44 0.77 -0.25 -4.71
N HIS A 45 0.69 -0.19 -6.04
CA HIS A 45 1.08 1.01 -6.78
C HIS A 45 0.11 2.14 -6.44
N SER A 46 0.62 3.37 -6.42
CA SER A 46 -0.19 4.57 -6.24
C SER A 46 -1.27 4.74 -7.30
N THR A 47 -0.93 4.52 -8.58
CA THR A 47 -1.88 4.62 -9.69
C THR A 47 -3.04 3.64 -9.51
N CYS A 48 -2.75 2.38 -9.17
CA CYS A 48 -3.78 1.36 -8.95
C CYS A 48 -4.71 1.71 -7.77
N LEU A 49 -4.18 2.37 -6.73
CA LEU A 49 -4.97 2.85 -5.61
C LEU A 49 -5.87 4.03 -6.01
N ARG A 50 -5.32 5.01 -6.73
CA ARG A 50 -6.05 6.20 -7.23
C ARG A 50 -7.23 5.82 -8.13
N GLU A 51 -7.05 4.87 -9.02
CA GLU A 51 -8.12 4.33 -9.89
C GLU A 51 -9.33 3.79 -9.11
N ARG A 52 -9.11 3.31 -7.88
CA ARG A 52 -10.14 2.63 -7.07
C ARG A 52 -10.73 3.52 -5.97
N VAL A 53 -9.96 4.49 -5.47
CA VAL A 53 -10.37 5.35 -4.36
C VAL A 53 -10.73 6.74 -4.85
N HIS A 54 -9.74 7.48 -5.37
CA HIS A 54 -9.93 8.82 -5.93
C HIS A 54 -8.71 9.20 -6.80
N PRO A 55 -8.89 9.65 -8.06
CA PRO A 55 -7.78 9.91 -8.99
C PRO A 55 -6.75 10.93 -8.49
N SER A 56 -7.16 11.85 -7.64
CA SER A 56 -6.32 12.95 -7.14
C SER A 56 -6.07 12.89 -5.63
N ILE A 57 -6.22 11.71 -4.99
CA ILE A 57 -5.86 11.60 -3.58
C ILE A 57 -4.34 11.81 -3.40
N ASP A 58 -4.00 12.64 -2.42
CA ASP A 58 -2.62 12.80 -1.97
C ASP A 58 -2.23 11.57 -1.15
N LEU A 59 -1.15 10.91 -1.57
CA LEU A 59 -0.64 9.72 -0.91
C LEU A 59 0.59 10.12 -0.11
N TRP A 60 0.52 9.97 1.21
CA TRP A 60 1.55 10.47 2.15
C TRP A 60 2.96 9.88 1.94
N TRP A 61 3.07 8.80 1.16
CA TRP A 61 4.33 8.12 0.82
C TRP A 61 4.90 8.56 -0.54
N GLU A 62 4.26 9.49 -1.25
CA GLU A 62 4.75 10.12 -2.49
C GLU A 62 5.42 11.49 -2.27
N LEU A 63 5.53 11.92 -1.01
CA LEU A 63 6.06 13.23 -0.61
C LEU A 63 7.55 13.18 -0.27
#